data_AF-A0A2M7PUP4-F1
#
_entry.id   AF-A0A2M7PUP4-F1
#
_cell.length_a   1.000
_cell.length_b   1.000
_cell.length_c   1.000
_cell.angle_alpha   90.00
_cell.angle_beta   90.00
_cell.angle_gamma   90.00
#
_symmetry.space_group_name_H-M   'P 1'
#
loop_
_entity.id
_entity.type
_entity.pdbx_description
1 polymer ?
#
loop_
_entity_poly.entity_id
_entity_poly.type
_entity_poly.pdbx_seq_one_letter_code
_entity_poly.pdbx_strand_id
1 'polypeptide(L)'
;MKKLVSFAYQEKIDLTVVGPEAPLVEGIVDKFNKAGLMAFGPSKMAARLEGSKAWASSFMKKKRIPCPDFRVFERAGEAKDFLKKCLW
;
A
#
# COMPACT_ATOMS: atom_id res chain seq x y z
N MET A 1 6.01 -3.96 16.27
CA MET A 1 5.57 -2.55 16.15
C MET A 1 5.55 -1.78 17.48
N LYS A 2 4.78 -2.19 18.51
CA LYS A 2 4.77 -1.46 19.80
C LYS A 2 6.17 -1.26 20.41
N LYS A 3 7.03 -2.30 20.35
CA LYS A 3 8.43 -2.22 20.80
C LYS A 3 9.25 -1.14 20.07
N LEU A 4 9.02 -0.90 18.77
CA LEU A 4 9.74 0.11 17.99
C LEU A 4 9.29 1.52 18.35
N VAL A 5 7.99 1.74 18.60
CA VAL A 5 7.47 3.02 19.09
C VAL A 5 8.05 3.35 20.46
N SER A 6 8.05 2.37 21.37
CA SER A 6 8.64 2.54 22.71
C SER A 6 10.13 2.84 22.63
N PHE A 7 10.87 2.10 21.80
CA PHE A 7 12.29 2.35 21.56
C PHE A 7 12.55 3.77 21.05
N ALA A 8 11.83 4.19 20.01
CA ALA A 8 12.00 5.52 19.44
C ALA A 8 11.69 6.65 20.45
N TYR A 9 10.70 6.45 21.32
CA TYR A 9 10.40 7.39 22.40
C TYR A 9 11.49 7.42 23.48
N GLN A 10 11.97 6.26 23.93
CA GLN A 10 12.99 6.14 24.98
C GLN A 10 14.33 6.70 24.55
N GLU A 11 14.76 6.38 23.33
CA GLU A 11 16.03 6.82 22.75
C GLU A 11 15.96 8.24 22.15
N LYS A 12 14.80 8.91 22.25
CA LYS A 12 14.57 10.27 21.71
C LYS A 12 14.93 10.38 20.23
N ILE A 13 14.47 9.42 19.42
CA ILE A 13 14.72 9.40 17.98
C ILE A 13 13.92 10.52 17.31
N ASP A 14 14.62 11.41 16.60
CA ASP A 14 13.99 12.55 15.92
C ASP A 14 13.17 12.13 14.70
N LEU A 15 13.64 11.14 13.93
CA LEU A 15 13.00 10.68 12.70
C LEU A 15 13.21 9.19 12.48
N THR A 16 12.13 8.47 12.19
CA THR A 16 12.18 7.08 11.73
C THR A 16 11.88 6.99 10.24
N VAL A 17 12.77 6.38 9.45
CA VAL A 17 12.54 6.13 8.01
C VAL A 17 12.19 4.67 7.81
N VAL A 18 11.05 4.39 7.18
CA VAL A 18 10.57 3.02 6.99
C VAL A 18 10.82 2.59 5.54
N GLY A 19 11.77 1.67 5.35
CA GLY A 19 12.09 1.12 4.03
C GLY A 19 11.15 0.01 3.55
N PRO A 20 10.98 -1.09 4.31
CA PRO A 20 10.23 -2.25 3.83
C PRO A 20 8.73 -1.99 3.66
N GLU A 21 8.13 -2.59 2.64
CA GLU A 21 6.70 -2.45 2.31
C GLU A 21 5.76 -3.03 3.38
N ALA A 22 6.04 -4.23 3.88
CA ALA A 22 5.20 -4.93 4.85
C ALA A 22 4.81 -4.07 6.08
N PRO A 23 5.75 -3.43 6.81
CA PRO A 23 5.40 -2.57 7.95
C PRO A 23 4.63 -1.32 7.55
N LEU A 24 4.81 -0.79 6.33
CA LEU A 24 4.03 0.34 5.80
C LEU A 24 2.56 -0.07 5.60
N VAL A 25 2.32 -1.22 4.99
CA VAL A 25 0.97 -1.80 4.80
C VAL A 25 0.30 -2.14 6.13
N GLU A 26 1.09 -2.52 7.15
CA GLU A 26 0.60 -2.75 8.51
C GLU A 26 0.36 -1.44 9.32
N GLY A 27 0.71 -0.28 8.75
CA GLY A 27 0.47 1.05 9.32
C GLY A 27 1.46 1.44 10.41
N ILE A 28 2.75 1.18 10.22
CA ILE A 28 3.78 1.63 11.18
C ILE A 28 3.83 3.16 11.27
N VAL A 29 3.72 3.87 10.15
CA VAL A 29 3.79 5.33 10.10
C VAL A 29 2.63 5.94 10.87
N ASP A 30 1.40 5.42 10.70
CA ASP A 30 0.23 5.85 11.46
C ASP A 30 0.40 5.63 12.96
N LYS A 31 1.05 4.53 13.36
CA LYS A 31 1.31 4.21 14.77
C LYS A 31 2.34 5.17 15.39
N PHE A 32 3.38 5.54 14.65
CA PHE A 32 4.37 6.54 15.07
C PHE A 32 3.72 7.92 15.20
N ASN A 33 2.99 8.36 14.16
CA ASN A 33 2.30 9.65 14.16
C ASN A 33 1.29 9.76 15.31
N LYS A 34 0.52 8.69 15.59
CA LYS A 34 -0.42 8.65 16.72
C LYS A 34 0.28 8.75 18.09
N ALA A 35 1.55 8.33 18.17
CA ALA A 35 2.38 8.45 19.36
C ALA A 35 3.15 9.78 19.44
N GLY A 36 2.92 10.71 18.50
CA GLY A 36 3.64 11.99 18.44
C GLY A 36 5.08 11.88 17.94
N LEU A 37 5.47 10.76 17.34
CA LEU A 37 6.80 10.53 16.78
C LEU A 37 6.79 10.77 15.27
N MET A 38 7.85 11.39 14.74
CA MET A 38 7.99 11.58 13.30
C MET A 38 8.42 10.30 12.62
N ALA A 39 7.66 9.89 11.60
CA ALA A 39 8.03 8.79 10.72
C ALA A 39 7.85 9.18 9.25
N PHE A 40 8.86 8.85 8.43
CA PHE A 40 8.83 9.00 6.98
C PHE A 40 8.43 7.68 6.31
N GLY A 41 7.40 7.78 5.49
CA GLY A 41 6.82 6.68 4.72
C GLY A 41 5.33 6.95 4.47
N PRO A 42 4.67 6.20 3.56
CA PRO A 42 3.24 6.33 3.35
C PRO A 42 2.44 5.92 4.59
N SER A 43 1.27 6.55 4.79
CA SER A 43 0.26 6.04 5.71
C SER A 43 -0.24 4.66 5.26
N LYS A 44 -0.87 3.90 6.15
CA LYS A 44 -1.48 2.60 5.83
C LYS A 44 -2.40 2.67 4.62
N MET A 45 -3.17 3.75 4.52
CA MET A 45 -4.07 3.96 3.39
C MET A 45 -3.30 4.18 2.09
N ALA A 46 -2.26 5.02 2.11
CA ALA A 46 -1.44 5.33 0.94
C ALA A 46 -0.57 4.12 0.51
N ALA A 47 -0.08 3.33 1.48
CA ALA A 47 0.72 2.14 1.24
C ALA A 47 -0.02 1.07 0.41
N ARG A 48 -1.35 1.14 0.29
CA ARG A 48 -2.14 0.28 -0.61
C ARG A 48 -1.76 0.43 -2.08
N LEU A 49 -1.20 1.57 -2.47
CA LEU A 49 -0.73 1.80 -3.84
C LEU A 49 0.37 0.81 -4.22
N GLU A 50 1.24 0.46 -3.28
CA GLU A 50 2.33 -0.50 -3.47
C GLU A 50 1.93 -1.91 -3.03
N GLY A 51 1.17 -2.05 -1.92
CA GLY A 51 0.83 -3.36 -1.35
C GLY A 51 -0.43 -4.04 -1.87
N SER A 52 -1.14 -3.47 -2.84
CA SER A 52 -2.30 -4.14 -3.44
C SER A 52 -2.44 -3.84 -4.93
N LYS A 53 -2.04 -4.80 -5.76
CA LYS A 53 -2.14 -4.71 -7.22
C LYS A 53 -3.56 -4.37 -7.70
N ALA A 54 -4.57 -5.08 -7.18
CA ALA A 54 -5.96 -4.86 -7.54
C ALA A 54 -6.44 -3.45 -7.17
N TRP A 55 -6.07 -2.95 -5.99
CA TRP A 55 -6.43 -1.60 -5.56
C TRP A 55 -5.70 -0.54 -6.38
N ALA A 56 -4.40 -0.69 -6.59
CA ALA A 56 -3.56 0.23 -7.36
C ALA A 56 -4.08 0.39 -8.79
N SER A 57 -4.35 -0.73 -9.48
CA SER A 57 -4.91 -0.70 -10.83
C SER A 57 -6.30 -0.03 -10.86
N SER A 58 -7.14 -0.31 -9.87
CA SER A 58 -8.46 0.33 -9.74
C SER A 58 -8.37 1.83 -9.47
N PHE A 59 -7.41 2.25 -8.65
CA PHE A 59 -7.13 3.65 -8.39
C PHE A 59 -6.68 4.37 -9.66
N MET A 60 -5.73 3.81 -10.40
CA MET A 60 -5.24 4.38 -11.65
C MET A 60 -6.35 4.56 -12.68
N LYS A 61 -7.17 3.52 -12.90
CA LYS A 61 -8.33 3.59 -13.81
C LYS A 61 -9.35 4.63 -13.37
N LYS A 62 -9.70 4.69 -12.08
CA LYS A 62 -10.61 5.70 -11.51
C LYS A 62 -10.07 7.12 -11.67
N LYS A 63 -8.75 7.31 -11.57
CA LYS A 63 -8.07 8.59 -11.68
C LYS A 63 -7.62 8.94 -13.10
N ARG A 64 -7.94 8.09 -14.09
CA ARG A 64 -7.53 8.25 -15.49
C ARG A 64 -6.01 8.39 -15.65
N ILE A 65 -5.24 7.72 -14.79
CA ILE A 65 -3.80 7.58 -14.94
C ILE A 65 -3.55 6.49 -15.98
N PRO A 66 -2.71 6.72 -17.01
CA PRO A 66 -2.38 5.71 -18.00
C PRO A 66 -1.88 4.42 -17.34
N CYS A 67 -2.55 3.30 -17.61
CA CYS A 67 -2.18 1.98 -17.10
C CYS A 67 -2.66 0.90 -18.07
N PRO A 68 -2.06 -0.31 -18.06
CA PRO A 68 -2.57 -1.44 -18.81
C PRO A 68 -4.04 -1.73 -18.44
N ASP A 69 -4.84 -2.22 -19.41
CA ASP A 69 -6.18 -2.67 -19.08
C ASP A 69 -6.12 -3.89 -18.17
N PHE A 70 -7.04 -3.95 -17.23
CA PHE A 70 -7.08 -5.01 -16.22
C PHE A 70 -8.50 -5.20 -15.71
N ARG A 71 -8.73 -6.38 -15.15
CA ARG A 71 -9.98 -6.73 -14.47
C ARG A 71 -9.70 -7.77 -13.38
N VAL A 72 -10.47 -7.71 -12.30
CA VAL A 72 -10.45 -8.69 -11.21
C VAL A 72 -11.64 -9.63 -11.41
N PHE A 73 -11.41 -10.93 -11.28
CA PHE A 73 -12.41 -11.97 -11.52
C PHE A 73 -12.53 -12.88 -10.30
N GLU A 74 -13.76 -13.30 -10.00
CA GLU A 74 -14.02 -14.34 -9.00
C GLU A 74 -14.40 -15.68 -9.66
N ARG A 75 -14.71 -15.67 -10.95
CA ARG A 75 -15.11 -16.85 -11.72
C ARG A 75 -14.17 -17.09 -12.89
N ALA A 76 -13.72 -18.33 -13.03
CA ALA A 76 -12.82 -18.74 -14.11
C ALA A 76 -13.41 -18.50 -15.52
N GLY A 77 -14.73 -18.63 -15.70
CA GLY A 77 -15.40 -18.36 -16.98
C GLY A 77 -15.25 -16.91 -17.44
N GLU A 78 -15.48 -15.96 -16.55
CA GLU A 78 -15.35 -14.52 -16.84
C GLU A 78 -13.90 -14.14 -17.19
N ALA A 79 -12.93 -14.74 -16.49
CA ALA A 79 -11.52 -14.55 -16.80
C ALA A 79 -11.15 -15.08 -18.20
N LYS A 80 -11.64 -16.27 -18.57
CA LYS A 80 -11.42 -16.85 -19.90
C LYS A 80 -12.02 -15.99 -21.02
N ASP A 81 -13.20 -15.44 -20.82
CA ASP A 81 -13.84 -14.58 -21.81
C ASP A 81 -13.14 -13.23 -21.98
N PHE A 82 -12.54 -12.71 -20.91
CA PHE A 82 -11.70 -11.52 -21.00
C PHE A 82 -10.43 -11.76 -21.81
N LEU A 83 -9.75 -12.91 -21.59
CA LEU A 83 -8.54 -13.26 -22.34
C LEU A 83 -8.76 -13.32 -23.87
N LYS A 84 -9.93 -13.80 -24.33
CA LYS A 84 -10.28 -13.84 -25.76
C LYS A 84 -10.37 -12.44 -26.39
N LYS A 85 -10.59 -11.40 -25.58
CA LYS A 85 -10.72 -10.00 -26.03
C LYS A 85 -9.42 -9.22 -25.90
N CYS A 86 -8.43 -9.77 -25.20
CA CYS A 86 -7.11 -9.17 -25.15
C CYS A 86 -6.47 -9.33 -26.54
N LEU A 87 -6.38 -8.22 -27.26
CA LEU A 87 -5.54 -8.10 -28.45
C LEU A 87 -4.12 -7.87 -27.92
N TRP A 88 -3.32 -8.92 -27.92
CA TRP A 88 -1.90 -8.85 -27.58
C TRP A 88 -1.11 -8.39 -28.81
#